data_AF-A0A4Z0W622-F1
#
_entry.id   AF-A0A4Z0W622-F1
#
_cell.length_a   1.000
_cell.length_b   1.000
_cell.length_c   1.000
_cell.angle_alpha   90.00
_cell.angle_beta   90.00
_cell.angle_gamma   90.00
#
_symmetry.space_group_name_H-M   'P 1'
#
loop_
_entity.id
_entity.type
_entity.pdbx_description
1 polymer ?
#
loop_
_entity_poly.entity_id
_entity_poly.type
_entity_poly.pdbx_seq_one_letter_code
_entity_poly.pdbx_strand_id
1 'polypeptide(L)'
;MNILESVDKYIRERWQDIIELIETENDVEIKIKYPNEQFSSQSNFKKESVFNDDGEKILDLYFLSKNGDFSSNLKKRLEKLKVIIKKDIKISANVKKAGGKLNFNKSNELFEDLEFLSLLPETNPNMVLIVECNGNIIYSNKSTHQWLEKNGFSKEEDIKVLYPKSFKNKFCSSCGHFDLKSEKVDYKGQTFDFKIKPLLPNEKCMIILTDITEIERLSKEKELYYKAFQSSIHAMLITDTKGNIKYVNPKFLDLYGYEYSEVIGKNPNILNPGKDKYYDLGYPKQKYHELFRGLWMSISDPKKGYWEGTIPNQKKNGDIVWVNLIISAVHDSSGEITNYLGMPVDITERRKENLKIR
;
A
#
# COMPACT_ATOMS: atom_id res chain seq x y z
N MET A 1 6.94 21.64 -29.50
CA MET A 1 6.66 20.92 -30.76
C MET A 1 5.17 21.06 -30.98
N ASN A 2 4.73 21.63 -32.11
CA ASN A 2 3.29 21.83 -32.33
C ASN A 2 2.61 20.45 -32.30
N ILE A 3 1.39 20.34 -31.79
CA ILE A 3 0.70 19.03 -31.65
C ILE A 3 0.71 18.32 -33.02
N LEU A 4 0.51 19.07 -34.11
CA LEU A 4 0.55 18.59 -35.49
C LEU A 4 1.92 18.02 -35.93
N GLU A 5 3.02 18.65 -35.57
CA GLU A 5 4.38 18.16 -35.90
C GLU A 5 4.72 16.89 -35.10
N SER A 6 4.20 16.81 -33.88
CA SER A 6 4.39 15.65 -32.99
C SER A 6 3.65 14.43 -33.52
N VAL A 7 2.49 14.65 -34.15
CA VAL A 7 1.68 13.61 -34.79
C VAL A 7 2.27 13.13 -36.11
N ASP A 8 2.70 14.04 -36.98
CA ASP A 8 3.33 13.66 -38.25
C ASP A 8 4.62 12.89 -38.00
N LYS A 9 5.42 13.34 -37.02
CA LYS A 9 6.63 12.63 -36.58
C LYS A 9 6.32 11.23 -36.02
N TYR A 10 5.31 11.11 -35.14
CA TYR A 10 4.91 9.83 -34.56
C TYR A 10 4.40 8.84 -35.62
N ILE A 11 3.63 9.31 -36.60
CA ILE A 11 3.16 8.47 -37.71
C ILE A 11 4.33 8.03 -38.58
N ARG A 12 5.23 8.95 -38.95
CA ARG A 12 6.40 8.60 -39.78
C ARG A 12 7.35 7.63 -39.08
N GLU A 13 7.62 7.81 -37.79
CA GLU A 13 8.49 6.92 -37.00
C GLU A 13 7.89 5.53 -36.76
N ARG A 14 6.57 5.44 -36.57
CA ARG A 14 5.88 4.16 -36.29
C ARG A 14 5.56 3.37 -37.56
N TRP A 15 5.44 4.04 -38.71
CA TRP A 15 5.02 3.46 -39.98
C TRP A 15 6.11 3.50 -41.06
N GLN A 16 7.35 3.82 -40.70
CA GLN A 16 8.47 4.02 -41.63
C GLN A 16 8.64 2.82 -42.59
N ASP A 17 8.60 1.60 -42.06
CA ASP A 17 8.73 0.37 -42.86
C ASP A 17 7.60 0.18 -43.88
N ILE A 18 6.38 0.64 -43.56
CA ILE A 18 5.21 0.54 -44.45
C ILE A 18 5.21 1.67 -45.48
N ILE A 19 5.64 2.87 -45.08
CA ILE A 19 5.82 4.01 -45.96
C ILE A 19 6.91 3.69 -47.00
N GLU A 20 8.07 3.17 -46.58
CA GLU A 20 9.13 2.73 -47.48
C GLU A 20 8.67 1.60 -48.42
N LEU A 21 7.86 0.65 -47.93
CA LEU A 21 7.31 -0.45 -48.74
C LEU A 21 6.24 0.00 -49.75
N ILE A 22 5.62 1.16 -49.54
CA ILE A 22 4.61 1.76 -50.45
C ILE A 22 5.28 2.72 -51.44
N GLU A 23 6.26 3.52 -50.98
CA GLU A 23 7.01 4.48 -51.81
C GLU A 23 7.92 3.77 -52.83
N THR A 24 8.37 2.54 -52.54
CA THR A 24 9.16 1.72 -53.47
C THR A 24 8.41 1.25 -54.72
N GLU A 25 7.07 1.28 -54.73
CA GLU A 25 6.27 0.96 -55.94
C GLU A 25 6.02 2.20 -56.85
N ASN A 26 6.62 3.37 -56.56
CA ASN A 26 6.61 4.62 -57.36
C ASN A 26 5.24 5.27 -57.71
N ASP A 27 4.14 4.54 -57.55
CA ASP A 27 2.80 4.89 -58.01
C ASP A 27 1.85 5.35 -56.89
N VAL A 28 2.32 5.45 -55.65
CA VAL A 28 1.47 5.79 -54.49
C VAL A 28 1.94 7.08 -53.82
N GLU A 29 1.00 7.99 -53.59
CA GLU A 29 1.18 9.18 -52.77
C GLU A 29 0.27 9.07 -51.53
N ILE A 30 0.83 9.20 -50.33
CA ILE A 30 0.08 9.19 -49.07
C ILE A 30 -0.24 10.64 -48.71
N LYS A 31 -1.53 10.97 -48.55
CA LYS A 31 -1.93 12.30 -48.06
C LYS A 31 -2.76 12.19 -46.79
N ILE A 32 -2.37 13.01 -45.81
CA ILE A 32 -3.09 13.23 -44.57
C ILE A 32 -3.96 14.46 -44.78
N LYS A 33 -5.28 14.33 -44.60
CA LYS A 33 -6.19 15.46 -44.74
C LYS A 33 -6.60 15.98 -43.37
N TYR A 34 -6.29 17.25 -43.11
CA TYR A 34 -6.74 17.91 -41.89
C TYR A 34 -8.14 18.53 -42.07
N PRO A 35 -8.92 18.71 -40.98
CA PRO A 35 -10.32 19.16 -41.05
C PRO A 35 -10.59 20.46 -41.82
N ASN A 36 -9.56 21.28 -42.04
CA ASN A 36 -9.66 22.59 -42.69
C ASN A 36 -8.97 22.67 -44.07
N GLU A 37 -8.42 21.57 -44.59
CA GLU A 37 -7.76 21.55 -45.90
C GLU A 37 -8.73 21.19 -47.03
N GLN A 38 -8.80 22.05 -48.06
CA GLN A 38 -9.50 21.74 -49.31
C GLN A 38 -8.55 21.07 -50.30
N PHE A 39 -8.93 19.90 -50.79
CA PHE A 39 -8.30 19.32 -51.98
C PHE A 39 -8.80 20.05 -53.23
N SER A 40 -7.88 20.39 -54.13
CA SER A 40 -8.23 20.91 -55.46
C SER A 40 -9.06 19.89 -56.24
N SER A 41 -10.01 20.40 -57.02
CA SER A 41 -11.20 19.73 -57.58
C SER A 41 -10.95 18.67 -58.66
N GLN A 42 -9.73 18.16 -58.84
CA GLN A 42 -9.40 17.15 -59.87
C GLN A 42 -9.35 15.71 -59.35
N SER A 43 -9.72 15.46 -58.11
CA SER A 43 -9.68 14.13 -57.51
C SER A 43 -11.10 13.53 -57.48
N ASN A 44 -11.26 12.31 -58.02
CA ASN A 44 -12.53 11.57 -58.15
C ASN A 44 -13.13 11.12 -56.80
N PHE A 45 -13.33 12.04 -55.85
CA PHE A 45 -13.80 11.71 -54.51
C PHE A 45 -15.12 12.41 -54.20
N LYS A 46 -16.10 11.62 -53.74
CA LYS A 46 -17.30 12.14 -53.10
C LYS A 46 -16.93 12.67 -51.72
N LYS A 47 -17.33 13.92 -51.47
CA LYS A 47 -17.16 14.62 -50.19
C LYS A 47 -18.19 14.07 -49.20
N GLU A 48 -17.74 13.31 -48.21
CA GLU A 48 -18.55 12.98 -47.02
C GLU A 48 -17.75 13.37 -45.79
N SER A 49 -18.24 14.37 -45.07
CA SER A 49 -17.78 14.68 -43.72
C SER A 49 -18.42 13.68 -42.77
N VAL A 50 -17.62 12.77 -42.21
CA VAL A 50 -18.09 11.75 -41.27
C VAL A 50 -17.75 12.21 -39.86
N PHE A 51 -18.78 12.63 -39.12
CA PHE A 51 -18.75 12.64 -37.66
C PHE A 51 -19.21 11.25 -37.20
N ASN A 52 -18.67 10.71 -36.11
CA ASN A 52 -19.32 9.55 -35.48
C ASN A 52 -20.62 10.01 -34.81
N ASP A 53 -21.44 9.04 -34.36
CA ASP A 53 -22.72 9.30 -33.70
C ASP A 53 -22.59 10.15 -32.41
N ASP A 54 -21.36 10.30 -31.90
CA ASP A 54 -21.01 11.09 -30.71
C ASP A 54 -20.45 12.50 -31.02
N GLY A 55 -20.36 12.90 -32.30
CA GLY A 55 -19.93 14.24 -32.71
C GLY A 55 -18.41 14.50 -32.67
N GLU A 56 -17.58 13.47 -32.58
CA GLU A 56 -16.12 13.56 -32.54
C GLU A 56 -15.51 13.68 -33.95
N LYS A 57 -14.40 14.42 -34.06
CA LYS A 57 -13.68 14.66 -35.31
C LYS A 57 -12.76 13.49 -35.68
N ILE A 58 -12.85 13.02 -36.92
CA ILE A 58 -12.09 11.87 -37.45
C ILE A 58 -11.02 12.40 -38.43
N LEU A 59 -9.79 11.87 -38.34
CA LEU A 59 -8.74 12.05 -39.35
C LEU A 59 -8.80 10.90 -40.36
N ASP A 60 -8.79 11.23 -41.64
CA ASP A 60 -8.84 10.24 -42.72
C ASP A 60 -7.49 10.18 -43.45
N LEU A 61 -6.97 8.96 -43.61
CA LEU A 61 -5.83 8.70 -44.48
C LEU A 61 -6.30 8.29 -45.87
N TYR A 62 -5.77 8.97 -46.89
CA TYR A 62 -6.03 8.65 -48.28
C TYR A 62 -4.76 8.11 -48.92
N PHE A 63 -4.87 6.92 -49.50
CA PHE A 63 -3.89 6.43 -50.46
C PHE A 63 -4.33 6.91 -51.84
N LEU A 64 -3.44 7.57 -52.57
CA LEU A 64 -3.70 8.05 -53.92
C LEU A 64 -2.78 7.29 -54.88
N SER A 65 -3.36 6.71 -55.94
CA SER A 65 -2.59 6.23 -57.08
C SER A 65 -2.32 7.39 -58.02
N LYS A 66 -1.05 7.59 -58.42
CA LYS A 66 -0.68 8.60 -59.43
C LYS A 66 -1.33 8.33 -60.79
N ASN A 67 -1.66 7.06 -61.08
CA ASN A 67 -2.17 6.59 -62.38
C ASN A 67 -3.65 6.15 -62.34
N GLY A 68 -4.39 6.49 -61.28
CA GLY A 68 -5.84 6.27 -61.19
C GLY A 68 -6.28 4.86 -60.80
N ASP A 69 -5.38 3.88 -60.78
CA ASP A 69 -5.66 2.52 -60.30
C ASP A 69 -4.48 1.97 -59.49
N PHE A 70 -4.74 1.19 -58.44
CA PHE A 70 -3.69 0.56 -57.65
C PHE A 70 -3.25 -0.75 -58.29
N SER A 71 -1.94 -1.05 -58.25
CA SER A 71 -1.41 -2.33 -58.73
C SER A 71 -2.14 -3.50 -58.05
N SER A 72 -2.37 -4.59 -58.78
CA SER A 72 -3.07 -5.78 -58.25
C SER A 72 -2.33 -6.40 -57.06
N ASN A 73 -1.01 -6.22 -57.00
CA ASN A 73 -0.15 -6.66 -55.92
C ASN A 73 -0.33 -5.78 -54.67
N LEU A 74 -0.40 -4.46 -54.85
CA LEU A 74 -0.71 -3.51 -53.79
C LEU A 74 -2.12 -3.72 -53.23
N LYS A 75 -3.13 -3.95 -54.09
CA LYS A 75 -4.50 -4.31 -53.66
C LYS A 75 -4.52 -5.54 -52.75
N LYS A 76 -3.79 -6.61 -53.11
CA LYS A 76 -3.65 -7.83 -52.29
C LYS A 76 -2.91 -7.62 -50.97
N ARG A 77 -1.96 -6.69 -50.92
CA ARG A 77 -1.18 -6.35 -49.71
C ARG A 77 -1.97 -5.42 -48.77
N LEU A 78 -2.72 -4.46 -49.32
CA LEU A 78 -3.67 -3.61 -48.59
C LEU A 78 -4.81 -4.44 -47.97
N GLU A 79 -5.30 -5.49 -48.63
CA GLU A 79 -6.26 -6.45 -48.06
C GLU A 79 -5.70 -7.22 -46.84
N LYS A 80 -4.37 -7.29 -46.68
CA LYS A 80 -3.69 -7.99 -45.58
C LYS A 80 -3.20 -7.05 -44.47
N LEU A 81 -3.24 -5.74 -44.66
CA LEU A 81 -2.83 -4.76 -43.66
C LEU A 81 -3.95 -4.54 -42.64
N LYS A 82 -3.80 -5.15 -41.45
CA LYS A 82 -4.60 -4.82 -40.26
C LYS A 82 -3.84 -3.77 -39.44
N VAL A 83 -4.42 -2.60 -39.29
CA VAL A 83 -3.88 -1.51 -38.48
C VAL A 83 -4.91 -1.11 -37.42
N ILE A 84 -4.50 -1.11 -36.15
CA ILE A 84 -5.33 -0.66 -35.04
C ILE A 84 -4.53 0.32 -34.19
N ILE A 85 -5.08 1.51 -33.94
CA ILE A 85 -4.61 2.45 -32.91
C ILE A 85 -5.82 3.05 -32.17
N LYS A 86 -5.83 2.94 -30.84
CA LYS A 86 -6.32 3.92 -29.86
C LYS A 86 -5.14 4.18 -28.91
N LYS A 87 -4.74 5.39 -28.54
CA LYS A 87 -5.52 6.50 -27.99
C LYS A 87 -4.99 7.86 -28.50
N ASP A 88 -5.91 8.82 -28.50
CA ASP A 88 -5.78 10.27 -28.78
C ASP A 88 -5.68 10.78 -30.22
N ILE A 89 -5.67 9.91 -31.24
CA ILE A 89 -5.94 10.32 -32.63
C ILE A 89 -6.71 9.21 -33.35
N LYS A 90 -7.97 9.47 -33.70
CA LYS A 90 -8.75 8.58 -34.56
C LYS A 90 -8.28 8.74 -36.00
N ILE A 91 -7.56 7.75 -36.51
CA ILE A 91 -7.32 7.60 -37.95
C ILE A 91 -8.11 6.39 -38.44
N SER A 92 -9.05 6.61 -39.37
CA SER A 92 -9.84 5.54 -39.97
C SER A 92 -9.32 5.19 -41.38
N ALA A 93 -9.28 3.90 -41.72
CA ALA A 93 -9.03 3.42 -43.08
C ALA A 93 -10.11 2.39 -43.44
N ASN A 94 -10.94 2.71 -44.44
CA ASN A 94 -11.97 1.84 -44.95
C ASN A 94 -11.45 1.05 -46.16
N VAL A 95 -11.37 -0.29 -46.04
CA VAL A 95 -11.25 -1.17 -47.21
C VAL A 95 -12.60 -1.86 -47.41
N LYS A 96 -13.40 -1.38 -48.37
CA LYS A 96 -14.62 -2.06 -48.80
C LYS A 96 -14.24 -3.31 -49.59
N LYS A 97 -14.47 -4.49 -49.02
CA LYS A 97 -14.69 -5.70 -49.83
C LYS A 97 -16.16 -5.75 -50.22
N ALA A 98 -16.44 -6.06 -51.48
CA ALA A 98 -17.80 -6.35 -51.92
C ALA A 98 -18.33 -7.58 -51.14
N GLY A 99 -19.22 -7.35 -50.18
CA GLY A 99 -19.95 -8.39 -49.45
C GLY A 99 -19.27 -8.94 -48.19
N GLY A 100 -19.68 -8.43 -47.02
CA GLY A 100 -19.45 -9.08 -45.71
C GLY A 100 -18.94 -8.13 -44.62
N LYS A 101 -19.77 -7.86 -43.59
CA LYS A 101 -19.37 -7.17 -42.36
C LYS A 101 -18.55 -8.12 -41.47
N LEU A 102 -17.39 -7.67 -40.97
CA LEU A 102 -16.62 -8.32 -39.90
C LEU A 102 -16.78 -7.51 -38.60
N ASN A 103 -17.06 -8.18 -37.48
CA ASN A 103 -17.26 -7.59 -36.15
C ASN A 103 -15.93 -7.39 -35.40
N PHE A 104 -15.82 -6.27 -34.66
CA PHE A 104 -14.57 -5.68 -34.12
C PHE A 104 -14.35 -5.81 -32.59
N ASN A 105 -15.07 -6.67 -31.88
CA ASN A 105 -15.10 -6.60 -30.41
C ASN A 105 -13.75 -6.89 -29.70
N LYS A 106 -12.91 -7.81 -30.22
CA LYS A 106 -11.67 -8.25 -29.54
C LYS A 106 -10.54 -7.21 -29.46
N SER A 107 -10.52 -6.22 -30.34
CA SER A 107 -9.44 -5.21 -30.34
C SER A 107 -9.69 -4.12 -29.29
N ASN A 108 -10.94 -3.68 -29.11
CA ASN A 108 -11.25 -2.68 -28.09
C ASN A 108 -10.90 -3.20 -26.69
N GLU A 109 -11.21 -4.47 -26.40
CA GLU A 109 -10.84 -5.13 -25.14
C GLU A 109 -9.32 -5.04 -24.86
N LEU A 110 -8.47 -5.34 -25.85
CA LEU A 110 -7.01 -5.30 -25.68
C LEU A 110 -6.46 -3.88 -25.45
N PHE A 111 -7.09 -2.84 -26.04
CA PHE A 111 -6.70 -1.45 -25.81
C PHE A 111 -7.17 -0.95 -24.44
N GLU A 112 -8.39 -1.31 -24.04
CA GLU A 112 -8.91 -1.03 -22.70
C GLU A 112 -8.04 -1.70 -21.62
N ASP A 113 -7.58 -2.93 -21.87
CA ASP A 113 -6.64 -3.64 -20.99
C ASP A 113 -5.28 -2.92 -20.89
N LEU A 114 -4.70 -2.49 -22.01
CA LEU A 114 -3.40 -1.78 -22.02
C LEU A 114 -3.49 -0.42 -21.32
N GLU A 115 -4.58 0.30 -21.54
CA GLU A 115 -4.87 1.56 -20.88
C GLU A 115 -5.02 1.38 -19.38
N PHE A 116 -5.81 0.40 -18.95
CA PHE A 116 -5.95 0.03 -17.56
C PHE A 116 -4.60 -0.33 -16.93
N LEU A 117 -3.78 -1.13 -17.61
CA LEU A 117 -2.45 -1.52 -17.13
C LEU A 117 -1.50 -0.33 -17.00
N SER A 118 -1.61 0.69 -17.86
CA SER A 118 -0.80 1.93 -17.77
C SER A 118 -1.17 2.80 -16.56
N LEU A 119 -2.42 2.73 -16.11
CA LEU A 119 -2.90 3.47 -14.93
C LEU A 119 -2.43 2.86 -13.62
N LEU A 120 -2.09 1.57 -13.59
CA LEU A 120 -1.66 0.88 -12.36
C LEU A 120 -0.42 1.51 -11.70
N PRO A 121 0.72 1.72 -12.41
CA PRO A 121 1.85 2.43 -11.81
C PRO A 121 1.55 3.91 -11.57
N GLU A 122 0.75 4.54 -12.43
CA GLU A 122 0.44 5.97 -12.38
C GLU A 122 -0.40 6.36 -11.16
N THR A 123 -1.34 5.50 -10.78
CA THR A 123 -2.21 5.67 -9.61
C THR A 123 -1.61 5.12 -8.32
N ASN A 124 -0.43 4.50 -8.39
CA ASN A 124 0.23 3.95 -7.21
C ASN A 124 0.62 5.08 -6.25
N PRO A 125 0.17 5.05 -4.98
CA PRO A 125 0.52 6.08 -4.00
C PRO A 125 2.03 6.09 -3.66
N ASN A 126 2.73 4.98 -3.93
CA ASN A 126 4.18 4.92 -3.80
C ASN A 126 4.87 5.49 -5.03
N MET A 127 6.09 5.96 -4.85
CA MET A 127 6.92 6.40 -5.98
C MET A 127 7.40 5.19 -6.75
N VAL A 128 7.07 5.14 -8.05
CA VAL A 128 7.44 4.05 -8.95
C VAL A 128 8.29 4.62 -10.08
N LEU A 129 9.45 4.01 -10.30
CA LEU A 129 10.33 4.32 -11.41
C LEU A 129 10.62 3.08 -12.24
N ILE A 130 10.77 3.25 -13.55
CA ILE A 130 11.37 2.25 -14.43
C ILE A 130 12.69 2.82 -14.92
N VAL A 131 13.77 2.08 -14.69
CA VAL A 131 15.12 2.47 -15.05
C VAL A 131 15.78 1.44 -15.94
N GLU A 132 16.67 1.89 -16.83
CA GLU A 132 17.58 1.04 -17.58
C GLU A 132 18.71 0.51 -16.68
N CYS A 133 19.42 -0.53 -17.14
CA CYS A 133 20.60 -1.08 -16.48
C CYS A 133 21.69 -0.06 -16.11
N ASN A 134 21.81 0.99 -16.92
CA ASN A 134 22.77 2.09 -16.76
C ASN A 134 22.32 3.14 -15.71
N GLY A 135 21.09 3.03 -15.19
CA GLY A 135 20.51 3.97 -14.22
C GLY A 135 19.76 5.16 -14.83
N ASN A 136 19.53 5.16 -16.14
CA ASN A 136 18.66 6.13 -16.80
C ASN A 136 17.20 5.87 -16.43
N ILE A 137 16.48 6.93 -16.09
CA ILE A 137 15.05 6.86 -15.77
C ILE A 137 14.27 6.92 -17.09
N ILE A 138 13.44 5.91 -17.33
CA ILE A 138 12.57 5.79 -18.51
C ILE A 138 11.15 6.27 -18.18
N TYR A 139 10.75 6.06 -16.92
CA TYR A 139 9.43 6.40 -16.43
C TYR A 139 9.50 6.69 -14.94
N SER A 140 8.70 7.66 -14.50
CA SER A 140 8.35 7.90 -13.10
C SER A 140 6.87 8.24 -13.02
N ASN A 141 6.19 7.77 -11.98
CA ASN A 141 4.77 8.05 -11.79
C ASN A 141 4.52 9.43 -11.14
N LYS A 142 3.25 9.88 -11.16
CA LYS A 142 2.79 11.10 -10.48
C LYS A 142 3.32 11.29 -9.06
N SER A 143 3.30 10.23 -8.23
CA SER A 143 3.77 10.28 -6.84
C SER A 143 5.24 10.68 -6.74
N THR A 144 6.07 10.26 -7.71
CA THR A 144 7.49 10.64 -7.80
C THR A 144 7.66 12.11 -8.10
N HIS A 145 6.92 12.63 -9.09
CA HIS A 145 6.97 14.04 -9.46
C HIS A 145 6.52 14.95 -8.30
N GLN A 146 5.43 14.57 -7.61
CA GLN A 146 4.93 15.31 -6.45
C GLN A 146 5.95 15.37 -5.31
N TRP A 147 6.67 14.27 -5.05
CA TRP A 147 7.71 14.25 -4.03
C TRP A 147 8.90 15.13 -4.40
N LEU A 148 9.34 15.10 -5.66
CA LEU A 148 10.44 15.95 -6.16
C LEU A 148 10.09 17.43 -6.02
N GLU A 149 8.90 17.82 -6.48
CA GLU A 149 8.41 19.20 -6.37
C GLU A 149 8.35 19.67 -4.91
N LYS A 150 7.76 18.86 -4.02
CA LYS A 150 7.69 19.15 -2.59
C LYS A 150 9.06 19.34 -1.94
N ASN A 151 10.11 18.70 -2.47
CA ASN A 151 11.47 18.79 -1.97
C ASN A 151 12.33 19.85 -2.70
N GLY A 152 11.74 20.60 -3.63
CA GLY A 152 12.40 21.69 -4.36
C GLY A 152 13.32 21.22 -5.48
N PHE A 153 13.12 20.00 -5.98
CA PHE A 153 13.88 19.46 -7.12
C PHE A 153 13.24 19.82 -8.44
N SER A 154 14.07 20.02 -9.47
CA SER A 154 13.63 20.42 -10.81
C SER A 154 13.91 19.36 -11.87
N LYS A 155 14.72 18.34 -11.56
CA LYS A 155 15.05 17.25 -12.49
C LYS A 155 14.62 15.92 -11.89
N GLU A 156 14.11 15.03 -12.74
CA GLU A 156 13.77 13.66 -12.32
C GLU A 156 14.98 12.91 -11.75
N GLU A 157 16.18 13.18 -12.28
CA GLU A 157 17.42 12.56 -11.80
C GLU A 157 17.74 12.86 -10.34
N ASP A 158 17.18 13.95 -9.77
CA ASP A 158 17.40 14.32 -8.38
C ASP A 158 16.81 13.28 -7.42
N ILE A 159 15.88 12.42 -7.86
CA ILE A 159 15.34 11.30 -7.07
C ILE A 159 16.43 10.32 -6.60
N LYS A 160 17.59 10.31 -7.28
CA LYS A 160 18.74 9.48 -6.96
C LYS A 160 19.33 9.79 -5.56
N VAL A 161 18.95 10.90 -4.92
CA VAL A 161 19.26 11.14 -3.49
C VAL A 161 18.67 10.08 -2.56
N LEU A 162 17.60 9.41 -2.99
CA LEU A 162 16.97 8.30 -2.28
C LEU A 162 17.56 6.93 -2.63
N TYR A 163 18.62 6.88 -3.44
CA TYR A 163 19.24 5.61 -3.81
C TYR A 163 20.26 5.21 -2.73
N PRO A 164 20.20 3.97 -2.23
CA PRO A 164 21.16 3.53 -1.23
C PRO A 164 22.59 3.52 -1.77
N LYS A 165 23.58 3.72 -0.89
CA LYS A 165 25.00 3.78 -1.29
C LYS A 165 25.49 2.48 -1.95
N SER A 166 24.88 1.35 -1.60
CA SER A 166 25.13 0.03 -2.17
C SER A 166 24.79 -0.06 -3.67
N PHE A 167 23.94 0.83 -4.19
CA PHE A 167 23.36 0.77 -5.55
C PHE A 167 23.98 1.72 -6.58
N LYS A 168 25.18 2.29 -6.34
CA LYS A 168 25.86 3.21 -7.27
C LYS A 168 26.19 2.57 -8.64
N ASN A 169 25.23 2.64 -9.57
CA ASN A 169 25.36 2.42 -11.02
C ASN A 169 25.49 0.97 -11.51
N LYS A 170 25.04 -0.01 -10.71
CA LYS A 170 24.95 -1.41 -11.13
C LYS A 170 23.52 -1.90 -11.01
N PHE A 171 22.61 -1.51 -11.91
CA PHE A 171 21.22 -1.95 -11.81
C PHE A 171 21.07 -3.39 -12.32
N CYS A 172 21.58 -3.72 -13.51
CA CYS A 172 21.41 -5.07 -14.08
C CYS A 172 22.41 -6.12 -13.61
N SER A 173 23.68 -5.76 -13.35
CA SER A 173 24.65 -6.72 -12.76
C SER A 173 24.30 -7.07 -11.31
N SER A 174 23.50 -6.25 -10.62
CA SER A 174 22.94 -6.53 -9.29
C SER A 174 21.62 -7.29 -9.32
N CYS A 175 21.00 -7.42 -10.51
CA CYS A 175 19.73 -8.10 -10.76
C CYS A 175 19.92 -9.51 -11.35
N GLY A 176 21.13 -10.06 -11.29
CA GLY A 176 21.39 -11.46 -11.63
C GLY A 176 20.48 -12.38 -10.83
N HIS A 177 19.50 -12.96 -11.54
CA HIS A 177 18.62 -14.07 -11.17
C HIS A 177 18.23 -14.15 -9.68
N PHE A 178 17.00 -13.71 -9.38
CA PHE A 178 16.30 -13.87 -8.10
C PHE A 178 16.93 -13.10 -6.91
N ASP A 179 16.47 -11.86 -6.68
CA ASP A 179 15.80 -11.51 -5.42
C ASP A 179 15.42 -10.03 -5.37
N LEU A 180 14.25 -9.75 -4.78
CA LEU A 180 13.85 -8.40 -4.39
C LEU A 180 14.87 -7.88 -3.37
N LYS A 181 15.62 -6.83 -3.72
CA LYS A 181 16.49 -6.15 -2.76
C LYS A 181 15.75 -4.96 -2.17
N SER A 182 15.76 -4.88 -0.84
CA SER A 182 15.16 -3.80 -0.04
C SER A 182 16.25 -3.16 0.81
N GLU A 183 16.31 -1.84 0.83
CA GLU A 183 17.20 -1.10 1.74
C GLU A 183 16.50 0.16 2.22
N LYS A 184 16.70 0.50 3.50
CA LYS A 184 16.15 1.73 4.08
C LYS A 184 17.06 2.92 3.76
N VAL A 185 16.47 4.03 3.37
CA VAL A 185 17.18 5.28 3.08
C VAL A 185 16.50 6.43 3.80
N ASP A 186 17.27 7.15 4.61
CA ASP A 186 16.79 8.33 5.30
C ASP A 186 17.11 9.60 4.50
N TYR A 187 16.12 10.48 4.37
CA TYR A 187 16.27 11.78 3.72
C TYR A 187 15.44 12.85 4.43
N LYS A 188 16.09 13.91 4.93
CA LYS A 188 15.45 15.05 5.61
C LYS A 188 14.40 14.65 6.67
N GLY A 189 14.69 13.60 7.45
CA GLY A 189 13.79 13.13 8.52
C GLY A 189 12.66 12.20 8.06
N GLN A 190 12.59 11.87 6.77
CA GLN A 190 11.75 10.79 6.26
C GLN A 190 12.59 9.52 6.05
N THR A 191 11.97 8.36 6.25
CA THR A 191 12.58 7.04 6.00
C THR A 191 11.84 6.38 4.84
N PHE A 192 12.58 6.02 3.79
CA PHE A 192 12.08 5.32 2.62
C PHE A 192 12.54 3.87 2.61
N ASP A 193 11.64 2.96 2.22
CA ASP A 193 12.00 1.60 1.82
C ASP A 193 12.23 1.60 0.31
N PHE A 194 13.50 1.49 -0.10
CA PHE A 194 13.92 1.38 -1.48
C PHE A 194 13.87 -0.08 -1.90
N LYS A 195 12.99 -0.42 -2.84
CA LYS A 195 12.88 -1.75 -3.43
C LYS A 195 13.21 -1.71 -4.90
N ILE A 196 13.99 -2.68 -5.37
CA ILE A 196 14.27 -2.85 -6.79
C ILE A 196 13.96 -4.27 -7.25
N LYS A 197 13.31 -4.37 -8.42
CA LYS A 197 12.96 -5.64 -9.06
C LYS A 197 13.27 -5.59 -10.57
N PRO A 198 13.92 -6.60 -11.15
CA PRO A 198 14.11 -6.67 -12.59
C PRO A 198 12.79 -6.88 -13.33
N LEU A 199 12.66 -6.23 -14.49
CA LEU A 199 11.60 -6.42 -15.48
C LEU A 199 12.18 -7.20 -16.67
N LEU A 200 12.07 -8.53 -16.61
CA LEU A 200 12.56 -9.43 -17.66
C LEU A 200 11.52 -9.59 -18.79
N PRO A 201 11.95 -9.74 -20.06
CA PRO A 201 13.34 -9.82 -20.54
C PRO A 201 13.99 -8.46 -20.87
N ASN A 202 13.30 -7.35 -20.64
CA ASN A 202 13.61 -6.03 -21.25
C ASN A 202 14.83 -5.28 -20.68
N GLU A 203 15.72 -5.93 -19.92
CA GLU A 203 16.91 -5.30 -19.31
C GLU A 203 16.59 -4.00 -18.53
N LYS A 204 15.40 -3.95 -17.92
CA LYS A 204 14.90 -2.81 -17.13
C LYS A 204 14.72 -3.23 -15.68
N CYS A 205 14.72 -2.25 -14.79
CA CYS A 205 14.40 -2.45 -13.38
C CYS A 205 13.24 -1.54 -12.98
N MET A 206 12.34 -2.06 -12.17
CA MET A 206 11.35 -1.28 -11.46
C MET A 206 11.88 -0.97 -10.07
N ILE A 207 11.90 0.32 -9.72
CA ILE A 207 12.20 0.81 -8.39
C ILE A 207 10.89 1.26 -7.76
N ILE A 208 10.65 0.83 -6.53
CA ILE A 208 9.53 1.27 -5.70
C ILE A 208 10.12 1.90 -4.45
N LEU A 209 9.78 3.16 -4.21
CA LEU A 209 10.14 3.91 -3.02
C LEU A 209 8.86 4.12 -2.19
N THR A 210 8.83 3.56 -1.00
CA THR A 210 7.69 3.68 -0.07
C THR A 210 8.13 4.53 1.13
N ASP A 211 7.41 5.61 1.41
CA ASP A 211 7.61 6.34 2.67
C ASP A 211 7.08 5.47 3.83
N ILE A 212 7.99 5.03 4.70
CA ILE A 212 7.69 4.18 5.86
C ILE A 212 7.90 4.93 7.17
N THR A 213 8.06 6.25 7.13
CA THR A 213 8.38 7.08 8.30
C THR A 213 7.38 6.87 9.43
N GLU A 214 6.09 6.95 9.12
CA GLU A 214 5.04 6.82 10.13
C GLU A 214 4.91 5.38 10.65
N ILE A 215 5.10 4.39 9.78
CA ILE A 215 5.12 2.97 10.15
C ILE A 215 6.25 2.70 11.15
N GLU A 216 7.45 3.21 10.89
CA GLU A 216 8.60 3.08 11.79
C GLU A 216 8.38 3.83 13.09
N ARG A 217 7.80 5.04 13.05
CA ARG A 217 7.48 5.83 14.25
C ARG A 217 6.51 5.08 15.16
N LEU A 218 5.41 4.59 14.62
CA LEU A 218 4.41 3.79 15.34
C LEU A 218 5.00 2.49 15.88
N SER A 219 5.87 1.83 15.10
CA SER A 219 6.55 0.61 15.54
C SER A 219 7.48 0.87 16.74
N LYS A 220 8.27 1.95 16.69
CA LYS A 220 9.15 2.36 17.80
C LYS A 220 8.36 2.75 19.05
N GLU A 221 7.24 3.46 18.87
CA GLU A 221 6.35 3.86 19.95
C GLU A 221 5.73 2.64 20.65
N LYS A 222 5.24 1.66 19.87
CA LYS A 222 4.77 0.38 20.41
C LYS A 222 5.86 -0.37 21.17
N GLU A 223 7.08 -0.43 20.63
CA GLU A 223 8.22 -1.06 21.29
C GLU A 223 8.56 -0.38 22.62
N LEU A 224 8.52 0.95 22.67
CA LEU A 224 8.74 1.73 23.89
C LEU A 224 7.72 1.36 24.97
N TYR A 225 6.43 1.34 24.64
CA TYR A 225 5.39 0.96 25.62
C TYR A 225 5.52 -0.48 26.08
N TYR A 226 5.85 -1.41 25.18
CA TYR A 226 6.09 -2.80 25.55
C TYR A 226 7.29 -2.92 26.50
N LYS A 227 8.41 -2.25 26.21
CA LYS A 227 9.59 -2.23 27.08
C LYS A 227 9.30 -1.59 28.43
N ALA A 228 8.49 -0.53 28.47
CA ALA A 228 8.07 0.11 29.72
C ALA A 228 7.23 -0.83 30.58
N PHE A 229 6.29 -1.56 29.98
CA PHE A 229 5.49 -2.58 30.68
C PHE A 229 6.37 -3.72 31.23
N GLN A 230 7.27 -4.26 30.39
CA GLN A 230 8.18 -5.35 30.77
C GLN A 230 9.19 -4.94 31.84
N SER A 231 9.70 -3.70 31.79
CA SER A 231 10.71 -3.19 32.72
C SER A 231 10.13 -2.55 33.99
N SER A 232 8.81 -2.52 34.13
CA SER A 232 8.17 -1.95 35.32
C SER A 232 8.59 -2.69 36.58
N ILE A 233 8.87 -1.92 37.64
CA ILE A 233 9.23 -2.47 38.96
C ILE A 233 8.02 -3.03 39.72
N HIS A 234 6.81 -2.67 39.29
CA HIS A 234 5.56 -3.17 39.87
C HIS A 234 5.02 -4.33 39.04
N ALA A 235 4.37 -5.28 39.70
CA ALA A 235 3.64 -6.33 39.02
C ALA A 235 2.47 -5.74 38.22
N MET A 236 2.30 -6.18 36.98
CA MET A 236 1.26 -5.72 36.08
C MET A 236 0.66 -6.88 35.30
N LEU A 237 -0.65 -6.85 35.09
CA LEU A 237 -1.38 -7.76 34.22
C LEU A 237 -2.40 -7.00 33.37
N ILE A 238 -2.67 -7.49 32.16
CA ILE A 238 -3.71 -6.97 31.27
C ILE A 238 -4.65 -8.12 30.94
N THR A 239 -5.95 -7.89 31.07
CA THR A 239 -7.00 -8.87 30.76
C THR A 239 -7.88 -8.41 29.60
N ASP A 240 -8.56 -9.34 28.93
CA ASP A 240 -9.69 -9.02 28.04
C ASP A 240 -10.92 -8.57 28.85
N THR A 241 -11.99 -8.18 28.14
CA THR A 241 -13.25 -7.76 28.78
C THR A 241 -13.97 -8.87 29.56
N LYS A 242 -13.59 -10.14 29.36
CA LYS A 242 -14.08 -11.30 30.11
C LYS A 242 -13.22 -11.61 31.33
N GLY A 243 -12.15 -10.84 31.56
CA GLY A 243 -11.21 -11.04 32.65
C GLY A 243 -10.20 -12.15 32.40
N ASN A 244 -9.97 -12.61 31.17
CA ASN A 244 -8.89 -13.54 30.86
C ASN A 244 -7.58 -12.78 30.66
N ILE A 245 -6.50 -13.24 31.30
CA ILE A 245 -5.17 -12.63 31.22
C ILE A 245 -4.65 -12.74 29.79
N LYS A 246 -4.36 -11.59 29.17
CA LYS A 246 -3.69 -11.49 27.86
C LYS A 246 -2.19 -11.29 28.01
N TYR A 247 -1.78 -10.50 29.00
CA TYR A 247 -0.38 -10.16 29.23
C TYR A 247 -0.09 -10.04 30.72
N VAL A 248 1.14 -10.38 31.09
CA VAL A 248 1.74 -10.15 32.40
C VAL A 248 3.18 -9.69 32.20
N ASN A 249 3.68 -8.86 33.10
CA ASN A 249 5.09 -8.50 33.10
C ASN A 249 5.92 -9.46 34.00
N PRO A 250 7.26 -9.43 33.94
CA PRO A 250 8.10 -10.31 34.75
C PRO A 250 7.87 -10.14 36.25
N LYS A 251 7.58 -8.91 36.73
CA LYS A 251 7.28 -8.67 38.15
C LYS A 251 6.02 -9.34 38.63
N PHE A 252 5.02 -9.55 37.79
CA PHE A 252 3.85 -10.36 38.13
C PHE A 252 4.24 -11.82 38.37
N LEU A 253 5.11 -12.38 37.51
CA LEU A 253 5.59 -13.75 37.64
C LEU A 253 6.44 -13.90 38.92
N ASP A 254 7.36 -12.96 39.18
CA ASP A 254 8.17 -12.91 40.41
C ASP A 254 7.28 -12.87 41.66
N LEU A 255 6.24 -12.03 41.66
CA LEU A 255 5.36 -11.82 42.80
C LEU A 255 4.57 -13.08 43.18
N TYR A 256 4.02 -13.77 42.18
CA TYR A 256 3.10 -14.89 42.39
C TYR A 256 3.72 -16.28 42.19
N GLY A 257 4.92 -16.37 41.61
CA GLY A 257 5.66 -17.62 41.39
C GLY A 257 5.08 -18.53 40.31
N TYR A 258 4.31 -17.97 39.37
CA TYR A 258 3.80 -18.71 38.21
C TYR A 258 4.71 -18.53 36.99
N GLU A 259 4.67 -19.50 36.09
CA GLU A 259 5.24 -19.36 34.74
C GLU A 259 4.25 -18.65 33.81
N TYR A 260 4.78 -17.97 32.78
CA TYR A 260 3.96 -17.22 31.82
C TYR A 260 2.89 -18.12 31.15
N SER A 261 3.27 -19.32 30.73
CA SER A 261 2.38 -20.29 30.08
C SER A 261 1.26 -20.79 30.99
N GLU A 262 1.42 -20.70 32.31
CA GLU A 262 0.42 -21.16 33.28
C GLU A 262 -0.69 -20.13 33.52
N VAL A 263 -0.44 -18.86 33.19
CA VAL A 263 -1.33 -17.73 33.52
C VAL A 263 -2.02 -17.12 32.31
N ILE A 264 -1.41 -17.16 31.12
CA ILE A 264 -2.06 -16.61 29.92
C ILE A 264 -3.34 -17.38 29.58
N GLY A 265 -4.40 -16.62 29.28
CA GLY A 265 -5.74 -17.12 29.00
C GLY A 265 -6.54 -17.50 30.25
N LYS A 266 -5.95 -17.46 31.45
CA LYS A 266 -6.64 -17.78 32.70
C LYS A 266 -7.28 -16.53 33.30
N ASN A 267 -8.27 -16.72 34.15
CA ASN A 267 -8.85 -15.63 34.92
C ASN A 267 -7.99 -15.35 36.18
N PRO A 268 -7.71 -14.08 36.57
CA PRO A 268 -6.97 -13.73 37.78
C PRO A 268 -7.53 -14.30 39.08
N ASN A 269 -8.75 -14.85 39.07
CA ASN A 269 -9.29 -15.64 40.18
C ASN A 269 -8.41 -16.84 40.58
N ILE A 270 -7.46 -17.29 39.76
CA ILE A 270 -6.42 -18.26 40.19
C ILE A 270 -5.56 -17.74 41.37
N LEU A 271 -5.52 -16.42 41.58
CA LEU A 271 -4.82 -15.78 42.69
C LEU A 271 -5.71 -15.64 43.93
N ASN A 272 -7.00 -15.97 43.84
CA ASN A 272 -7.94 -15.83 44.95
C ASN A 272 -7.80 -17.04 45.90
N PRO A 273 -7.41 -16.85 47.17
CA PRO A 273 -7.29 -17.94 48.14
C PRO A 273 -8.61 -18.63 48.52
N GLY A 274 -9.75 -18.10 48.06
CA GLY A 274 -11.09 -18.62 48.37
C GLY A 274 -11.70 -17.98 49.63
N LYS A 275 -13.04 -17.99 49.69
CA LYS A 275 -13.82 -17.32 50.75
C LYS A 275 -13.44 -17.76 52.17
N ASP A 276 -13.18 -19.05 52.36
CA ASP A 276 -12.92 -19.61 53.69
C ASP A 276 -11.59 -19.11 54.23
N LYS A 277 -10.56 -19.04 53.36
CA LYS A 277 -9.25 -18.49 53.71
C LYS A 277 -9.29 -16.97 53.96
N TYR A 278 -10.19 -16.23 53.29
CA TYR A 278 -10.46 -14.83 53.67
C TYR A 278 -11.00 -14.73 55.10
N TYR A 279 -11.92 -15.62 55.49
CA TYR A 279 -12.49 -15.62 56.84
C TYR A 279 -11.43 -15.98 57.89
N ASP A 280 -10.57 -16.97 57.61
CA ASP A 280 -9.45 -17.34 58.48
C ASP A 280 -8.46 -16.19 58.68
N LEU A 281 -8.29 -15.32 57.67
CA LEU A 281 -7.48 -14.11 57.74
C LEU A 281 -8.19 -12.92 58.44
N GLY A 282 -9.37 -13.15 59.03
CA GLY A 282 -10.14 -12.17 59.77
C GLY A 282 -10.98 -11.21 58.91
N TYR A 283 -11.20 -11.53 57.63
CA TYR A 283 -12.07 -10.72 56.77
C TYR A 283 -13.56 -10.98 57.12
N PRO A 284 -14.38 -9.94 57.34
CA PRO A 284 -15.78 -10.14 57.72
C PRO A 284 -16.57 -10.87 56.64
N LYS A 285 -17.36 -11.88 57.01
CA LYS A 285 -18.11 -12.74 56.08
C LYS A 285 -19.00 -11.95 55.12
N GLN A 286 -19.67 -10.93 55.65
CA GLN A 286 -20.57 -10.06 54.88
C GLN A 286 -19.82 -9.22 53.83
N LYS A 287 -18.55 -8.89 54.09
CA LYS A 287 -17.76 -7.99 53.23
C LYS A 287 -17.13 -8.68 52.02
N TYR A 288 -17.03 -10.02 51.99
CA TYR A 288 -16.41 -10.74 50.87
C TYR A 288 -17.15 -10.50 49.56
N HIS A 289 -18.47 -10.69 49.54
CA HIS A 289 -19.26 -10.50 48.32
C HIS A 289 -19.37 -9.03 47.93
N GLU A 290 -19.47 -8.13 48.91
CA GLU A 290 -19.49 -6.68 48.69
C GLU A 290 -18.21 -6.17 48.04
N LEU A 291 -17.05 -6.72 48.41
CA LEU A 291 -15.75 -6.36 47.85
C LEU A 291 -15.70 -6.58 46.33
N PHE A 292 -15.99 -7.79 45.87
CA PHE A 292 -15.91 -8.12 44.44
C PHE A 292 -17.05 -7.48 43.64
N ARG A 293 -18.25 -7.35 44.23
CA ARG A 293 -19.34 -6.59 43.59
C ARG A 293 -18.96 -5.12 43.41
N GLY A 294 -18.41 -4.50 44.45
CA GLY A 294 -17.95 -3.11 44.42
C GLY A 294 -16.80 -2.89 43.42
N LEU A 295 -15.91 -3.88 43.28
CA LEU A 295 -14.87 -3.90 42.25
C LEU A 295 -15.47 -3.83 40.85
N TRP A 296 -16.32 -4.80 40.48
CA TRP A 296 -16.90 -4.85 39.13
C TRP A 296 -17.78 -3.64 38.82
N MET A 297 -18.56 -3.17 39.80
CA MET A 297 -19.34 -1.94 39.66
C MET A 297 -18.44 -0.72 39.43
N SER A 298 -17.29 -0.63 40.10
CA SER A 298 -16.39 0.52 39.99
C SER A 298 -15.65 0.56 38.65
N ILE A 299 -15.15 -0.58 38.16
CA ILE A 299 -14.39 -0.61 36.90
C ILE A 299 -15.28 -0.58 35.66
N SER A 300 -16.56 -0.97 35.78
CA SER A 300 -17.51 -0.92 34.68
C SER A 300 -18.28 0.40 34.61
N ASP A 301 -18.14 1.27 35.62
CA ASP A 301 -18.75 2.60 35.61
C ASP A 301 -17.91 3.56 34.74
N PRO A 302 -18.44 4.09 33.63
CA PRO A 302 -17.71 5.00 32.75
C PRO A 302 -17.26 6.30 33.43
N LYS A 303 -17.92 6.71 34.54
CA LYS A 303 -17.54 7.92 35.29
C LYS A 303 -16.36 7.67 36.24
N LYS A 304 -16.15 6.42 36.64
CA LYS A 304 -15.09 6.03 37.57
C LYS A 304 -13.96 5.32 36.84
N GLY A 305 -14.24 4.20 36.17
CA GLY A 305 -13.29 3.48 35.32
C GLY A 305 -12.11 2.82 36.07
N TYR A 306 -12.10 2.82 37.40
CA TYR A 306 -11.08 2.16 38.19
C TYR A 306 -11.59 1.68 39.55
N TRP A 307 -10.85 0.75 40.14
CA TRP A 307 -11.03 0.27 41.50
C TRP A 307 -9.67 0.14 42.18
N GLU A 308 -9.62 0.47 43.47
CA GLU A 308 -8.44 0.28 44.31
C GLU A 308 -8.87 -0.36 45.63
N GLY A 309 -8.12 -1.36 46.08
CA GLY A 309 -8.37 -1.98 47.38
C GLY A 309 -7.31 -2.99 47.79
N THR A 310 -7.26 -3.23 49.10
CA THR A 310 -6.34 -4.21 49.70
C THR A 310 -6.98 -5.59 49.80
N ILE A 311 -6.34 -6.58 49.18
CA ILE A 311 -6.81 -7.97 49.17
C ILE A 311 -5.67 -8.97 49.44
N PRO A 312 -5.95 -10.11 50.10
CA PRO A 312 -5.02 -11.22 50.16
C PRO A 312 -5.10 -12.03 48.86
N ASN A 313 -3.98 -12.15 48.17
CA ASN A 313 -3.81 -13.09 47.06
C ASN A 313 -3.01 -14.30 47.51
N GLN A 314 -3.12 -15.39 46.75
CA GLN A 314 -2.37 -16.62 46.95
C GLN A 314 -1.35 -16.82 45.83
N LYS A 315 -0.10 -17.06 46.20
CA LYS A 315 0.97 -17.47 45.29
C LYS A 315 0.79 -18.92 44.86
N LYS A 316 1.49 -19.34 43.80
CA LYS A 316 1.46 -20.73 43.30
C LYS A 316 1.80 -21.76 44.38
N ASN A 317 2.74 -21.43 45.27
CA ASN A 317 3.16 -22.31 46.36
C ASN A 317 2.18 -22.34 47.55
N GLY A 318 1.09 -21.57 47.50
CA GLY A 318 0.06 -21.51 48.54
C GLY A 318 0.21 -20.36 49.55
N ASP A 319 1.33 -19.64 49.55
CA ASP A 319 1.59 -18.52 50.44
C ASP A 319 0.63 -17.36 50.18
N ILE A 320 0.28 -16.64 51.26
CA ILE A 320 -0.54 -15.42 51.16
C ILE A 320 0.35 -14.20 50.99
N VAL A 321 0.03 -13.41 49.98
CA VAL A 321 0.61 -12.09 49.74
C VAL A 321 -0.50 -11.05 49.84
N TRP A 322 -0.29 -10.03 50.68
CA TRP A 322 -1.21 -8.90 50.76
C TRP A 322 -0.85 -7.90 49.70
N VAL A 323 -1.81 -7.58 48.84
CA VAL A 323 -1.62 -6.61 47.77
C VAL A 323 -2.56 -5.43 47.92
N ASN A 324 -2.05 -4.23 47.66
CA ASN A 324 -2.91 -3.13 47.23
C ASN A 324 -3.10 -3.28 45.73
N LEU A 325 -4.30 -3.66 45.30
CA LEU A 325 -4.61 -3.92 43.90
C LEU A 325 -5.34 -2.71 43.32
N ILE A 326 -4.75 -2.14 42.27
CA ILE A 326 -5.38 -1.13 41.42
C ILE A 326 -5.81 -1.81 40.13
N ILE A 327 -7.05 -1.60 39.72
CA ILE A 327 -7.60 -2.08 38.44
C ILE A 327 -8.18 -0.89 37.70
N SER A 328 -7.79 -0.68 36.45
CA SER A 328 -8.31 0.37 35.59
C SER A 328 -8.82 -0.19 34.26
N ALA A 329 -9.94 0.35 33.80
CA ALA A 329 -10.52 0.04 32.50
C ALA A 329 -9.77 0.81 31.40
N VAL A 330 -9.43 0.09 30.33
CA VAL A 330 -8.82 0.64 29.12
C VAL A 330 -9.90 0.76 28.07
N HIS A 331 -10.02 1.93 27.46
CA HIS A 331 -11.08 2.25 26.51
C HIS A 331 -10.50 2.43 25.10
N ASP A 332 -11.28 2.12 24.08
CA ASP A 332 -10.97 2.50 22.71
C ASP A 332 -11.41 3.94 22.38
N SER A 333 -11.21 4.36 21.14
CA SER A 333 -11.59 5.69 20.65
C SER A 333 -13.11 5.95 20.66
N SER A 334 -13.93 4.90 20.75
CA SER A 334 -15.39 5.02 20.88
C SER A 334 -15.85 5.12 22.34
N GLY A 335 -14.94 4.95 23.30
CA GLY A 335 -15.24 4.96 24.73
C GLY A 335 -15.64 3.59 25.28
N GLU A 336 -15.57 2.53 24.47
CA GLU A 336 -15.90 1.17 24.90
C GLU A 336 -14.72 0.52 25.62
N ILE A 337 -15.00 -0.25 26.67
CA ILE A 337 -13.96 -0.97 27.43
C ILE A 337 -13.42 -2.10 26.54
N THR A 338 -12.10 -2.13 26.35
CA THR A 338 -11.40 -3.16 25.57
C THR A 338 -10.60 -4.11 26.45
N ASN A 339 -10.06 -3.63 27.57
CA ASN A 339 -9.20 -4.37 28.46
C ASN A 339 -9.28 -3.85 29.90
N TYR A 340 -8.80 -4.63 30.86
CA TYR A 340 -8.51 -4.15 32.21
C TYR A 340 -7.03 -4.28 32.52
N LEU A 341 -6.42 -3.22 33.06
CA LEU A 341 -5.06 -3.20 33.59
C LEU A 341 -5.11 -3.41 35.10
N GLY A 342 -4.47 -4.45 35.59
CA GLY A 342 -4.29 -4.71 37.02
C GLY A 342 -2.85 -4.42 37.46
N MET A 343 -2.69 -3.78 38.60
CA MET A 343 -1.40 -3.44 39.22
C MET A 343 -1.42 -3.82 40.71
N PRO A 344 -1.07 -5.07 41.05
CA PRO A 344 -0.89 -5.46 42.44
C PRO A 344 0.44 -4.94 43.00
N VAL A 345 0.38 -4.20 44.09
CA VAL A 345 1.55 -3.76 44.87
C VAL A 345 1.64 -4.60 46.14
N ASP A 346 2.73 -5.34 46.33
CA ASP A 346 2.97 -6.08 47.56
C ASP A 346 3.12 -5.11 48.75
N ILE A 347 2.26 -5.28 49.75
CA ILE A 347 2.27 -4.50 50.99
C ILE A 347 2.49 -5.39 52.22
N THR A 348 2.93 -6.63 52.03
CA THR A 348 3.03 -7.65 53.08
C THR A 348 3.98 -7.21 54.20
N GLU A 349 5.18 -6.75 53.87
CA GLU A 349 6.16 -6.29 54.86
C GLU A 349 5.67 -5.03 55.60
N ARG A 350 5.17 -4.03 54.87
CA ARG A 350 4.59 -2.81 55.45
C ARG A 350 3.45 -3.12 56.42
N ARG A 351 2.64 -4.15 56.13
CA ARG A 351 1.55 -4.57 57.01
C ARG A 351 2.07 -5.27 58.28
N LYS A 352 3.11 -6.11 58.17
CA LYS A 352 3.74 -6.75 59.34
C LYS A 352 4.33 -5.73 60.30
N GLU A 353 4.99 -4.69 59.78
CA GLU A 353 5.54 -3.60 60.60
C GLU A 353 4.45 -2.84 61.36
N ASN A 354 3.38 -2.45 60.67
CA ASN A 354 2.26 -1.75 61.29
C ASN A 354 1.53 -2.57 62.38
N LEU A 355 1.55 -3.90 62.25
CA LEU A 355 0.98 -4.81 63.24
C LEU A 355 1.92 -5.07 64.43
N LYS A 356 3.23 -4.82 64.31
CA LYS A 356 4.19 -4.91 65.43
C LYS A 356 4.22 -3.64 66.31
N ILE A 357 3.75 -2.51 65.76
CA ILE A 357 3.72 -1.20 66.44
C ILE A 357 2.40 -0.99 67.22
N ARG A 358 1.41 -1.86 67.03
CA ARG A 358 0.16 -1.92 67.81
C ARG A 358 0.22 -3.07 68.80
#